data_AF-A0A1N6TY42-F1
#
_entry.id   AF-A0A1N6TY42-F1
#
_cell.length_a   1.000
_cell.length_b   1.000
_cell.length_c   1.000
_cell.angle_alpha   90.00
_cell.angle_beta   90.00
_cell.angle_gamma   90.00
#
_symmetry.space_group_name_H-M   'P 1'
#
loop_
_entity.id
_entity.type
_entity.pdbx_description
1 polymer ?
#
loop_
_entity_poly.entity_id
_entity_poly.type
_entity_poly.pdbx_seq_one_letter_code
_entity_poly.pdbx_strand_id
1 'polypeptide(L)'
;MKQTSLLGLLLSCLLFPAVSVADENAGFLQKIYLSFCVKHLENYGTLRAQLEQQELPKLPPEQARAFLHNKPGDAWPIPFKGQFGFFVMALPEGDQECRVMARAGDAAANRRWFARMAEQAPAPLQPSMLADDQLEYPLSGPSGRLSWQWATEHAQRSLVLTLITAQEPEAPIQAQVSLTLANR
;
A
#
# COMPACT_ATOMS: atom_id res chain seq x y z
N MET A 1 15.08 41.51 56.59
CA MET A 1 13.83 41.60 55.80
C MET A 1 14.18 41.82 54.34
N LYS A 2 13.98 40.79 53.49
CA LYS A 2 13.61 40.88 52.07
C LYS A 2 13.29 39.46 51.60
N GLN A 3 11.98 39.16 51.57
CA GLN A 3 11.40 38.03 50.86
C GLN A 3 11.51 38.30 49.37
N THR A 4 11.96 37.31 48.60
CA THR A 4 11.63 37.18 47.19
C THR A 4 11.40 35.70 46.90
N SER A 5 10.12 35.38 46.77
CA SER A 5 9.57 34.15 46.23
C SER A 5 9.85 34.09 44.73
N LEU A 6 10.17 32.91 44.17
CA LEU A 6 9.83 32.58 42.79
C LEU A 6 9.71 31.07 42.62
N LEU A 7 8.45 30.68 42.59
CA LEU A 7 7.87 29.42 42.16
C LEU A 7 8.01 29.27 40.62
N GLY A 8 8.09 28.02 40.15
CA GLY A 8 7.74 27.64 38.76
C GLY A 8 8.95 27.20 37.93
N LEU A 9 8.92 26.11 37.15
CA LEU A 9 7.82 25.30 36.64
C LEU A 9 8.38 23.88 36.38
N LEU A 10 7.76 22.83 36.92
CA LEU A 10 7.98 21.46 36.47
C LEU A 10 7.38 21.32 35.08
N LEU A 11 8.23 21.36 34.04
CA LEU A 11 7.86 21.07 32.66
C LEU A 11 7.70 19.56 32.51
N SER A 12 6.59 19.02 33.00
CA SER A 12 6.14 17.66 32.65
C SER A 12 5.72 17.69 31.18
N CYS A 13 6.66 17.39 30.28
CA CYS A 13 6.34 17.01 28.91
C CYS A 13 5.39 15.81 28.97
N LEU A 14 4.11 16.07 28.75
CA LEU A 14 3.12 15.05 28.46
C LEU A 14 3.58 14.36 27.18
N LEU A 15 4.18 13.18 27.34
CA LEU A 15 4.42 12.22 26.26
C LEU A 15 3.05 11.72 25.78
N PHE A 16 2.35 12.54 25.00
CA PHE A 16 1.34 12.01 24.10
C PHE A 16 2.09 11.17 23.06
N PRO A 17 1.72 9.90 22.85
CA PRO A 17 2.30 9.14 21.76
C PRO A 17 1.91 9.85 20.47
N ALA A 18 2.86 10.56 19.87
CA ALA A 18 2.73 11.05 18.52
C ALA A 18 2.65 9.82 17.63
N VAL A 19 1.43 9.39 17.28
CA VAL A 19 1.24 8.52 16.13
C VAL A 19 1.85 9.30 14.97
N SER A 20 2.96 8.80 14.44
CA SER A 20 3.70 9.56 13.44
C SER A 20 2.87 9.62 12.16
N VAL A 21 3.03 10.69 11.37
CA VAL A 21 2.38 10.78 10.03
C VAL A 21 2.74 9.56 9.16
N ALA A 22 3.93 8.98 9.36
CA ALA A 22 4.35 7.76 8.69
C ALA A 22 3.49 6.53 9.10
N ASP A 23 3.12 6.42 10.37
CA ASP A 23 2.21 5.37 10.86
C ASP A 23 0.80 5.52 10.29
N GLU A 24 0.29 6.76 10.19
CA GLU A 24 -1.01 7.02 9.58
C GLU A 24 -1.03 6.67 8.09
N ASN A 25 0.03 7.01 7.36
CA ASN A 25 0.15 6.70 5.93
C ASN A 25 0.24 5.18 5.70
N ALA A 26 1.02 4.47 6.51
CA ALA A 26 1.10 3.01 6.46
C ALA A 26 -0.26 2.35 6.77
N GLY A 27 -0.97 2.84 7.80
CA GLY A 27 -2.31 2.36 8.12
C GLY A 27 -3.33 2.61 7.01
N PHE A 28 -3.26 3.76 6.33
CA PHE A 28 -4.16 4.06 5.22
C PHE A 28 -3.84 3.23 3.96
N LEU A 29 -2.56 3.02 3.64
CA LEU A 29 -2.14 2.11 2.57
C LEU A 29 -2.73 0.71 2.77
N GLN A 30 -2.58 0.16 3.97
CA GLN A 30 -3.20 -1.12 4.36
C GLN A 30 -4.72 -1.09 4.15
N LYS A 31 -5.40 -0.05 4.62
CA LYS A 31 -6.86 0.08 4.49
C LYS A 31 -7.29 0.07 3.03
N ILE A 32 -6.63 0.83 2.16
CA ILE A 32 -6.94 0.86 0.72
C ILE A 32 -6.71 -0.54 0.13
N TYR A 33 -5.55 -1.15 0.38
CA TYR A 33 -5.21 -2.47 -0.15
C TYR A 33 -6.25 -3.54 0.22
N LEU A 34 -6.65 -3.61 1.49
CA LEU A 34 -7.65 -4.57 1.95
C LEU A 34 -9.04 -4.27 1.39
N SER A 35 -9.43 -3.00 1.35
CA SER A 35 -10.78 -2.59 0.93
C SER A 35 -11.01 -2.69 -0.57
N PHE A 36 -9.95 -2.52 -1.37
CA PHE A 36 -10.05 -2.52 -2.83
C PHE A 36 -9.45 -3.76 -3.46
N CYS A 37 -8.18 -4.10 -3.17
CA CYS A 37 -7.55 -5.25 -3.82
C CYS A 37 -8.07 -6.56 -3.24
N VAL A 38 -7.99 -6.77 -1.91
CA VAL A 38 -8.38 -8.07 -1.32
C VAL A 38 -9.89 -8.29 -1.41
N LYS A 39 -10.71 -7.30 -1.05
CA LYS A 39 -12.17 -7.43 -1.10
C LYS A 39 -12.73 -7.74 -2.49
N HIS A 40 -12.07 -7.27 -3.55
CA HIS A 40 -12.54 -7.43 -4.93
C HIS A 40 -11.69 -8.40 -5.75
N LEU A 41 -10.89 -9.27 -5.10
CA LEU A 41 -9.94 -10.15 -5.78
C LEU A 41 -10.56 -11.06 -6.85
N GLU A 42 -11.85 -11.37 -6.73
CA GLU A 42 -12.55 -12.24 -7.68
C GLU A 42 -12.98 -11.50 -8.96
N ASN A 43 -13.14 -10.17 -8.89
CA ASN A 43 -13.66 -9.38 -9.99
C ASN A 43 -13.32 -7.88 -9.82
N TYR A 44 -12.18 -7.46 -10.39
CA TYR A 44 -11.80 -6.04 -10.42
C TYR A 44 -12.64 -5.20 -11.39
N GLY A 45 -13.33 -5.80 -12.36
CA GLY A 45 -14.28 -5.10 -13.24
C GLY A 45 -15.43 -4.49 -12.44
N THR A 46 -15.92 -5.22 -11.43
CA THR A 46 -16.95 -4.70 -10.49
C THR A 46 -16.42 -3.52 -9.68
N LEU A 47 -15.18 -3.61 -9.21
CA LEU A 47 -14.55 -2.47 -8.52
C LEU A 47 -14.43 -1.25 -9.44
N ARG A 48 -13.96 -1.43 -10.68
CA ARG A 48 -13.87 -0.36 -11.67
C ARG A 48 -15.23 0.33 -11.89
N ALA A 49 -16.29 -0.46 -12.10
CA ALA A 49 -17.64 0.07 -12.28
C ALA A 49 -18.13 0.85 -11.04
N GLN A 50 -17.83 0.37 -9.82
CA GLN A 50 -18.20 1.06 -8.59
C GLN A 50 -17.50 2.42 -8.44
N LEU A 51 -16.22 2.50 -8.79
CA LEU A 51 -15.46 3.75 -8.73
C LEU A 51 -15.98 4.78 -9.75
N GLU A 52 -16.37 4.31 -10.94
CA GLU A 52 -16.98 5.14 -11.98
C GLU A 52 -18.37 5.63 -11.56
N GLN A 53 -19.20 4.76 -10.97
CA GLN A 53 -20.51 5.14 -10.42
C GLN A 53 -20.42 6.17 -9.29
N GLN A 54 -19.33 6.15 -8.52
CA GLN A 54 -19.04 7.12 -7.47
C GLN A 54 -18.39 8.41 -8.01
N GLU A 55 -18.25 8.53 -9.33
CA GLU A 55 -17.63 9.68 -10.00
C GLU A 55 -16.22 10.00 -9.47
N LEU A 56 -15.49 8.97 -9.02
CA LEU A 56 -14.11 9.18 -8.55
C LEU A 56 -13.24 9.51 -9.78
N PRO A 57 -12.58 10.69 -9.79
CA PRO A 57 -11.85 11.14 -10.98
C PRO A 57 -10.67 10.22 -11.27
N LYS A 58 -10.62 9.64 -12.47
CA LYS A 58 -9.46 8.90 -12.96
C LYS A 58 -8.30 9.85 -13.24
N LEU A 59 -7.08 9.34 -13.14
CA LEU A 59 -5.93 10.00 -13.75
C LEU A 59 -6.07 10.00 -15.27
N PRO A 60 -5.66 11.07 -15.97
CA PRO A 60 -5.54 11.05 -17.42
C PRO A 60 -4.65 9.88 -17.87
N PRO A 61 -4.91 9.27 -19.05
CA PRO A 61 -4.17 8.09 -19.50
C PRO A 61 -2.65 8.26 -19.49
N GLU A 62 -2.14 9.42 -19.90
CA GLU A 62 -0.71 9.74 -19.87
C GLU A 62 -0.11 9.60 -18.47
N GLN A 63 -0.78 10.14 -17.45
CA GLN A 63 -0.33 10.09 -16.05
C GLN A 63 -0.47 8.68 -15.47
N ALA A 64 -1.53 7.95 -15.86
CA ALA A 64 -1.80 6.60 -15.39
C ALA A 64 -0.72 5.59 -15.84
N ARG A 65 -0.10 5.79 -17.02
CA ARG A 65 0.89 4.86 -17.59
C ARG A 65 2.03 4.50 -16.64
N ALA A 66 2.54 5.47 -15.90
CA ALA A 66 3.63 5.23 -14.96
C ALA A 66 3.21 4.28 -13.83
N PHE A 67 2.01 4.48 -13.27
CA PHE A 67 1.45 3.60 -12.23
C PHE A 67 1.06 2.23 -12.79
N LEU A 68 0.66 2.15 -14.05
CA LEU A 68 0.29 0.89 -14.70
C LEU A 68 1.50 0.10 -15.24
N HIS A 69 2.72 0.62 -15.10
CA HIS A 69 3.93 0.06 -15.73
C HIS A 69 3.77 -0.13 -17.24
N ASN A 70 3.20 0.88 -17.90
CA ASN A 70 2.86 0.88 -19.32
C ASN A 70 1.86 -0.20 -19.78
N LYS A 71 1.24 -0.95 -18.87
CA LYS A 71 0.09 -1.80 -19.21
C LYS A 71 -1.14 -0.91 -19.47
N PRO A 72 -2.07 -1.33 -20.34
CA PRO A 72 -3.40 -0.74 -20.41
C PRO A 72 -4.11 -0.85 -19.05
N GLY A 73 -5.03 0.07 -18.77
CA GLY A 73 -5.82 0.07 -17.54
C GLY A 73 -6.12 1.48 -17.04
N ASP A 74 -6.56 1.55 -15.79
CA ASP A 74 -6.98 2.79 -15.14
C ASP A 74 -6.23 3.00 -13.81
N ALA A 75 -6.06 4.26 -13.43
CA ALA A 75 -5.53 4.63 -12.12
C ALA A 75 -6.36 5.75 -11.50
N TRP A 76 -6.56 5.70 -10.19
CA TRP A 76 -7.34 6.66 -9.41
C TRP A 76 -6.49 7.22 -8.27
N PRO A 77 -6.42 8.55 -8.09
CA PRO A 77 -5.91 9.13 -6.87
C PRO A 77 -6.93 8.89 -5.76
N ILE A 78 -6.49 8.32 -4.63
CA ILE A 78 -7.37 8.03 -3.50
C ILE A 78 -7.22 9.17 -2.47
N PRO A 79 -8.31 9.86 -2.09
CA PRO A 79 -8.23 10.98 -1.16
C PRO A 79 -7.89 10.47 0.24
N PHE A 80 -6.96 11.17 0.90
CA PHE A 80 -6.61 10.95 2.30
C PHE A 80 -6.80 12.26 3.05
N LYS A 81 -7.59 12.25 4.13
CA LYS A 81 -7.93 13.45 4.92
C LYS A 81 -8.44 14.62 4.05
N GLY A 82 -9.24 14.31 3.04
CA GLY A 82 -9.81 15.30 2.11
C GLY A 82 -8.85 15.82 1.03
N GLN A 83 -7.64 15.26 0.94
CA GLN A 83 -6.61 15.69 -0.02
C GLN A 83 -6.20 14.55 -0.95
N PHE A 84 -6.05 14.86 -2.24
CA PHE A 84 -5.46 13.95 -3.22
C PHE A 84 -3.93 14.06 -3.21
N GLY A 85 -3.27 13.09 -3.82
CA GLY A 85 -1.83 13.13 -4.09
C GLY A 85 -1.01 12.15 -3.26
N PHE A 86 -1.54 11.62 -2.16
CA PHE A 86 -0.80 10.71 -1.29
C PHE A 86 -0.84 9.25 -1.76
N PHE A 87 -1.96 8.84 -2.34
CA PHE A 87 -2.21 7.45 -2.71
C PHE A 87 -2.76 7.36 -4.13
N VAL A 88 -2.31 6.33 -4.85
CA VAL A 88 -2.85 5.97 -6.16
C VAL A 88 -3.21 4.50 -6.15
N MET A 89 -4.40 4.17 -6.61
CA MET A 89 -4.78 2.80 -6.89
C MET A 89 -4.77 2.59 -8.40
N ALA A 90 -4.16 1.50 -8.86
CA ALA A 90 -4.06 1.15 -10.27
C ALA A 90 -4.68 -0.23 -10.52
N LEU A 91 -5.51 -0.30 -11.55
CA LEU A 91 -6.11 -1.53 -12.06
C LEU A 91 -5.71 -1.68 -13.52
N PRO A 92 -4.64 -2.47 -13.81
CA PRO A 92 -4.38 -2.93 -15.17
C PRO A 92 -5.61 -3.57 -15.80
N GLU A 93 -5.65 -3.56 -17.13
CA GLU A 93 -6.65 -4.29 -17.88
C GLU A 93 -6.46 -5.81 -17.69
N GLY A 94 -7.58 -6.55 -17.70
CA GLY A 94 -7.64 -7.93 -17.24
C GLY A 94 -7.75 -7.97 -15.73
N ASP A 95 -8.84 -8.56 -15.23
CA ASP A 95 -9.23 -8.56 -13.81
C ASP A 95 -8.35 -9.50 -12.95
N GLN A 96 -7.04 -9.33 -13.05
CA GLN A 96 -6.03 -10.19 -12.45
C GLN A 96 -5.05 -9.42 -11.58
N GLU A 97 -5.05 -8.09 -11.59
CA GLU A 97 -4.08 -7.31 -10.84
C GLU A 97 -4.73 -6.07 -10.23
N CYS A 98 -4.49 -5.85 -8.94
CA CYS A 98 -4.77 -4.59 -8.26
C CYS A 98 -3.51 -4.12 -7.54
N ARG A 99 -3.23 -2.82 -7.66
CA ARG A 99 -2.10 -2.17 -7.01
C ARG A 99 -2.52 -0.93 -6.26
N VAL A 100 -1.87 -0.70 -5.12
CA VAL A 100 -1.98 0.54 -4.35
C VAL A 100 -0.57 1.05 -4.08
N MET A 101 -0.35 2.32 -4.38
CA MET A 101 0.91 3.03 -4.16
C MET A 101 0.70 4.15 -3.14
N ALA A 102 1.70 4.38 -2.31
CA ALA A 102 1.80 5.51 -1.40
C ALA A 102 3.06 6.33 -1.74
N ARG A 103 2.89 7.65 -1.84
CA ARG A 103 4.03 8.58 -2.01
C ARG A 103 4.91 8.69 -0.76
N ALA A 104 4.33 8.43 0.40
CA ALA A 104 5.04 8.47 1.68
C ALA A 104 4.66 7.26 2.53
N GLY A 105 5.61 6.65 3.22
CA GLY A 105 5.35 5.56 4.15
C GLY A 105 6.62 5.01 4.78
N ASP A 106 6.52 4.57 6.03
CA ASP A 106 7.61 3.86 6.70
C ASP A 106 7.78 2.46 6.09
N ALA A 107 8.91 2.23 5.42
CA ALA A 107 9.25 0.96 4.78
C ALA A 107 9.25 -0.21 5.77
N ALA A 108 9.79 -0.03 6.97
CA ALA A 108 9.86 -1.07 7.99
C ALA A 108 8.47 -1.38 8.56
N ALA A 109 7.64 -0.37 8.79
CA ALA A 109 6.25 -0.55 9.23
C ALA A 109 5.43 -1.31 8.18
N ASN A 110 5.51 -0.89 6.91
CA ASN A 110 4.83 -1.55 5.80
C ASN A 110 5.30 -3.00 5.63
N ARG A 111 6.61 -3.27 5.73
CA ARG A 111 7.17 -4.63 5.64
C ARG A 111 6.69 -5.53 6.77
N ARG A 112 6.72 -5.04 8.01
CA ARG A 112 6.21 -5.78 9.18
C ARG A 112 4.73 -6.10 9.06
N TRP A 113 3.92 -5.15 8.62
CA TRP A 113 2.49 -5.38 8.39
C TRP A 113 2.27 -6.42 7.29
N PHE A 114 2.91 -6.23 6.14
CA PHE A 114 2.72 -7.08 4.98
C PHE A 114 3.11 -8.53 5.27
N ALA A 115 4.26 -8.78 5.91
CA ALA A 115 4.70 -10.11 6.30
C ALA A 115 3.65 -10.83 7.16
N ARG A 116 3.17 -10.17 8.23
CA ARG A 116 2.14 -10.75 9.12
C ARG A 116 0.84 -11.06 8.38
N MET A 117 0.41 -10.18 7.49
CA MET A 117 -0.80 -10.39 6.70
C MET A 117 -0.62 -11.55 5.72
N ALA A 118 0.51 -11.59 5.00
CA ALA A 118 0.83 -12.60 4.00
C ALA A 118 1.04 -14.00 4.62
N GLU A 119 1.51 -14.10 5.86
CA GLU A 119 1.58 -15.37 6.60
C GLU A 119 0.20 -15.88 7.03
N GLN A 120 -0.80 -15.02 7.10
CA GLN A 120 -2.15 -15.34 7.58
C GLN A 120 -3.11 -15.55 6.41
N ALA A 121 -2.75 -16.43 5.47
CA ALA A 121 -3.63 -16.78 4.37
C ALA A 121 -4.98 -17.32 4.91
N PRO A 122 -6.13 -16.86 4.37
CA PRO A 122 -7.42 -17.39 4.78
C PRO A 122 -7.57 -18.84 4.29
N ALA A 123 -8.12 -19.72 5.14
CA ALA A 123 -8.42 -21.09 4.73
C ALA A 123 -9.36 -21.11 3.51
N PRO A 124 -9.14 -22.03 2.53
CA PRO A 124 -8.20 -23.15 2.52
C PRO A 124 -6.83 -22.81 1.90
N LEU A 125 -6.49 -21.53 1.71
CA LEU A 125 -5.23 -21.13 1.11
C LEU A 125 -4.05 -21.37 2.05
N GLN A 126 -2.93 -21.76 1.49
CA GLN A 126 -1.67 -21.92 2.20
C GLN A 126 -0.68 -20.85 1.75
N PRO A 127 0.01 -20.18 2.69
CA PRO A 127 1.01 -19.18 2.38
C PRO A 127 2.36 -19.83 2.03
N SER A 128 3.05 -19.28 1.04
CA SER A 128 4.46 -19.58 0.74
C SER A 128 5.19 -18.30 0.36
N MET A 129 6.35 -18.05 0.96
CA MET A 129 7.20 -16.94 0.55
C MET A 129 7.79 -17.23 -0.84
N LEU A 130 7.75 -16.23 -1.72
CA LEU A 130 8.32 -16.31 -3.08
C LEU A 130 9.62 -15.53 -3.21
N ALA A 131 9.69 -14.35 -2.59
CA ALA A 131 10.87 -13.50 -2.68
C ALA A 131 11.01 -12.61 -1.43
N ASP A 132 12.26 -12.43 -1.00
CA ASP A 132 12.72 -11.38 -0.10
C ASP A 132 14.07 -10.93 -0.65
N ASP A 133 14.05 -9.88 -1.48
CA ASP A 133 15.23 -9.42 -2.22
C ASP A 133 15.19 -7.92 -2.51
N GLN A 134 16.17 -7.44 -3.28
CA GLN A 134 16.28 -6.06 -3.73
C GLN A 134 16.19 -6.01 -5.26
N LEU A 135 15.59 -4.95 -5.80
CA LEU A 135 15.48 -4.70 -7.24
C LEU A 135 15.37 -3.20 -7.54
N GLU A 136 15.59 -2.84 -8.79
CA GLU A 136 15.13 -1.56 -9.33
C GLU A 136 13.65 -1.63 -9.66
N TYR A 137 12.87 -0.63 -9.23
CA TYR A 137 11.43 -0.61 -9.45
C TYR A 137 10.92 0.73 -10.01
N PRO A 138 9.98 0.72 -10.98
CA PRO A 138 9.40 1.96 -11.50
C PRO A 138 8.86 2.86 -10.39
N LEU A 139 9.15 4.16 -10.48
CA LEU A 139 8.75 5.21 -9.53
C LEU A 139 9.32 5.09 -8.10
N SER A 140 10.05 4.01 -7.80
CA SER A 140 10.61 3.75 -6.45
C SER A 140 12.14 3.66 -6.45
N GLY A 141 12.77 3.46 -7.61
CA GLY A 141 14.23 3.28 -7.72
C GLY A 141 14.70 2.00 -7.01
N PRO A 142 15.90 2.00 -6.40
CA PRO A 142 16.37 0.90 -5.56
C PRO A 142 15.36 0.58 -4.47
N SER A 143 14.86 -0.65 -4.46
CA SER A 143 13.73 -1.05 -3.64
C SER A 143 13.88 -2.45 -3.06
N GLY A 144 13.37 -2.63 -1.85
CA GLY A 144 13.16 -3.95 -1.27
C GLY A 144 11.85 -4.55 -1.76
N ARG A 145 11.85 -5.84 -2.06
CA ARG A 145 10.66 -6.62 -2.37
C ARG A 145 10.43 -7.69 -1.32
N LEU A 146 9.16 -7.90 -1.01
CA LEU A 146 8.68 -9.05 -0.26
C LEU A 146 7.45 -9.59 -0.99
N SER A 147 7.52 -10.83 -1.45
CA SER A 147 6.46 -11.46 -2.21
C SER A 147 6.07 -12.79 -1.59
N TRP A 148 4.76 -13.03 -1.53
CA TRP A 148 4.16 -14.25 -1.01
C TRP A 148 3.13 -14.77 -2.00
N GLN A 149 2.86 -16.07 -1.89
CA GLN A 149 1.84 -16.76 -2.63
C GLN A 149 0.82 -17.35 -1.67
N TRP A 150 -0.47 -17.18 -1.99
CA TRP A 150 -1.55 -17.94 -1.40
C TRP A 150 -2.18 -18.84 -2.46
N ALA A 151 -2.23 -20.14 -2.20
CA ALA A 151 -3.00 -21.07 -3.01
C ALA A 151 -3.28 -22.38 -2.26
N THR A 152 -4.19 -23.19 -2.78
CA THR A 152 -4.38 -24.57 -2.29
C THR A 152 -3.30 -25.49 -2.87
N GLU A 153 -3.13 -26.68 -2.29
CA GLU A 153 -2.07 -27.64 -2.64
C GLU A 153 -2.02 -27.99 -4.15
N HIS A 154 -3.18 -28.07 -4.81
CA HIS A 154 -3.29 -28.45 -6.22
C HIS A 154 -3.86 -27.35 -7.12
N ALA A 155 -3.83 -26.09 -6.67
CA ALA A 155 -4.35 -25.00 -7.48
C ALA A 155 -3.49 -24.74 -8.73
N GLN A 156 -4.14 -24.61 -9.89
CA GLN A 156 -3.53 -24.16 -11.15
C GLN A 156 -3.25 -22.64 -11.16
N ARG A 157 -3.85 -21.91 -10.22
CA ARG A 157 -3.71 -20.47 -10.05
C ARG A 157 -3.39 -20.15 -8.61
N SER A 158 -2.79 -18.99 -8.39
CA SER A 158 -2.44 -18.52 -7.07
C SER A 158 -2.61 -17.01 -6.96
N LEU A 159 -2.84 -16.55 -5.74
CA LEU A 159 -2.76 -15.14 -5.41
C LEU A 159 -1.33 -14.81 -5.05
N VAL A 160 -0.70 -13.91 -5.79
CA VAL A 160 0.62 -13.38 -5.52
C VAL A 160 0.47 -12.01 -4.89
N LEU A 161 0.89 -11.90 -3.65
CA LEU A 161 0.94 -10.68 -2.88
C LEU A 161 2.36 -10.13 -3.01
N THR A 162 2.51 -8.85 -3.30
CA THR A 162 3.85 -8.23 -3.35
C THR A 162 3.84 -6.88 -2.69
N LEU A 163 4.81 -6.67 -1.80
CA LEU A 163 5.18 -5.37 -1.28
C LEU A 163 6.49 -4.93 -1.94
N ILE A 164 6.52 -3.68 -2.40
CA ILE A 164 7.72 -2.95 -2.78
C ILE A 164 7.86 -1.76 -1.84
N THR A 165 9.07 -1.55 -1.30
CA THR A 165 9.39 -0.36 -0.51
C THR A 165 10.66 0.28 -1.04
N ALA A 166 10.60 1.57 -1.38
CA ALA A 166 11.77 2.32 -1.82
C ALA A 166 12.82 2.40 -0.70
N GLN A 167 14.10 2.40 -1.08
CA GLN A 167 15.20 2.70 -0.16
C GLN A 167 15.44 4.21 -0.06
N GLU A 168 15.10 4.96 -1.11
CA GLU A 168 15.32 6.40 -1.18
C GLU A 168 14.13 7.17 -0.57
N PRO A 169 14.37 8.06 0.43
CA PRO A 169 13.30 8.86 1.03
C PRO A 169 12.62 9.83 0.06
N GLU A 170 13.28 10.19 -1.04
CA GLU A 170 12.76 11.13 -2.04
C GLU A 170 12.08 10.42 -3.23
N ALA A 171 12.01 9.09 -3.21
CA ALA A 171 11.35 8.33 -4.26
C ALA A 171 9.89 8.81 -4.45
N PRO A 172 9.42 9.04 -5.69
CA PRO A 172 8.05 9.46 -5.95
C PRO A 172 6.99 8.53 -5.35
N ILE A 173 7.30 7.24 -5.26
CA ILE A 173 6.53 6.22 -4.57
C ILE A 173 7.45 5.53 -3.56
N GLN A 174 7.10 5.61 -2.27
CA GLN A 174 7.86 4.98 -1.19
C GLN A 174 7.37 3.57 -0.87
N ALA A 175 6.11 3.26 -1.15
CA ALA A 175 5.55 1.93 -0.93
C ALA A 175 4.51 1.57 -1.97
N GLN A 176 4.50 0.31 -2.39
CA GLN A 176 3.47 -0.25 -3.24
C GLN A 176 3.10 -1.65 -2.75
N VAL A 177 1.80 -1.94 -2.69
CA VAL A 177 1.27 -3.27 -2.41
C VAL A 177 0.42 -3.73 -3.59
N SER A 178 0.60 -4.97 -4.03
CA SER A 178 -0.17 -5.57 -5.11
C SER A 178 -0.80 -6.89 -4.71
N LEU A 179 -1.90 -7.22 -5.38
CA LEU A 179 -2.50 -8.55 -5.40
C LEU A 179 -2.70 -8.96 -6.85
N THR A 180 -2.10 -10.08 -7.24
CA THR A 180 -2.15 -10.60 -8.60
C THR A 180 -2.66 -12.04 -8.62
N LEU A 181 -3.61 -12.35 -9.48
CA LEU A 181 -4.06 -13.72 -9.73
C LEU A 181 -3.23 -14.33 -10.88
N ALA A 182 -2.19 -15.08 -10.53
CA ALA A 182 -1.22 -15.66 -11.46
C ALA A 182 -1.49 -17.15 -11.71
N ASN A 183 -1.06 -17.66 -12.86
CA ASN A 183 -0.95 -19.10 -13.09
C ASN A 183 0.23 -19.66 -12.30
N ARG A 184 0.11 -20.90 -11.82
CA ARG A 184 1.17 -21.62 -11.10
C ARG A 184 2.06 -22.42 -12.03
#